data_AF-P57427-F1
#
_entry.id   AF-P57427-F1
#
_cell.length_a   1.000
_cell.length_b   1.000
_cell.length_c   1.000
_cell.angle_alpha   90.00
_cell.angle_beta   90.00
_cell.angle_gamma   90.00
#
_symmetry.space_group_name_H-M   'P 1'
#
loop_
_entity.id
_entity.type
_entity.pdbx_description
1 polymer ?
#
loop_
_entity_poly.entity_id
_entity_poly.type
_entity_poly.pdbx_seq_one_letter_code
_entity_poly.pdbx_strand_id
1 'polypeptide(L)'
;MNDNLLLSNISDYNVQFINELKYQVRINPKKHALQTAKEVEGVFIQVLLKSMRSSLLKDNLLDNNQSRLYTDIYDQQLSQEISKKGIGLTDIILKQIEK
;
A
#
# COMPACT_ATOMS: atom_id res chain seq x y z
N MET A 1 -22.55 2.88 -7.43
CA MET A 1 -21.61 2.01 -8.17
C MET A 1 -20.30 2.03 -7.41
N ASN A 2 -19.53 0.95 -7.46
CA ASN A 2 -18.87 0.29 -6.34
C ASN A 2 -17.50 0.84 -5.87
N ASP A 3 -17.29 2.15 -5.90
CA ASP A 3 -15.95 2.74 -5.65
C ASP A 3 -15.49 2.67 -4.18
N ASN A 4 -16.38 2.29 -3.26
CA ASN A 4 -16.07 2.24 -1.83
C ASN A 4 -15.29 0.98 -1.39
N LEU A 5 -15.18 -0.05 -2.24
CA LEU A 5 -14.51 -1.31 -1.86
C LEU A 5 -12.98 -1.19 -1.78
N LEU A 6 -12.36 -0.28 -2.53
CA LEU A 6 -10.91 -0.10 -2.44
C LEU A 6 -10.49 0.59 -1.14
N LEU A 7 -11.33 1.52 -0.65
CA LEU A 7 -11.09 2.24 0.60
C LEU A 7 -11.47 1.40 1.84
N SER A 8 -12.52 0.57 1.77
CA SER A 8 -12.91 -0.26 2.93
C SER A 8 -11.86 -1.32 3.30
N ASN A 9 -10.96 -1.66 2.38
CA ASN A 9 -9.85 -2.58 2.64
C ASN A 9 -8.62 -1.91 3.28
N ILE A 10 -8.67 -0.60 3.54
CA ILE A 10 -7.71 0.06 4.41
C ILE A 10 -8.04 -0.39 5.83
N SER A 11 -7.36 -1.43 6.30
CA SER A 11 -7.49 -1.93 7.67
C SER A 11 -7.24 -0.81 8.68
N ASP A 12 -7.87 -0.89 9.86
CA ASP A 12 -7.64 0.07 10.97
C ASP A 12 -6.14 0.24 11.28
N TYR A 13 -5.35 -0.80 11.06
CA TYR A 13 -3.89 -0.77 11.14
C TYR A 13 -3.27 0.30 10.23
N ASN A 14 -3.71 0.38 8.97
CA ASN A 14 -3.21 1.38 8.02
C ASN A 14 -3.59 2.80 8.47
N VAL A 15 -4.74 3.00 9.11
CA VAL A 15 -5.14 4.33 9.63
C VAL A 15 -4.25 4.77 10.79
N GLN A 16 -3.98 3.88 11.74
CA GLN A 16 -3.09 4.17 12.87
C GLN A 16 -1.65 4.44 12.40
N PHE A 17 -1.16 3.62 11.48
CA PHE A 17 0.16 3.80 10.86
C PHE A 17 0.31 5.16 10.17
N ILE A 18 -0.69 5.58 9.38
CA ILE A 18 -0.67 6.89 8.73
C ILE A 18 -0.72 8.06 9.74
N ASN A 19 -1.44 7.91 10.85
CA ASN A 19 -1.46 8.92 11.91
C ASN A 19 -0.10 9.06 12.61
N GLU A 20 0.57 7.93 12.87
CA GLU A 20 1.94 7.94 13.40
C GLU A 20 2.88 8.66 12.43
N LEU A 21 2.80 8.37 11.13
CA LEU A 21 3.64 9.01 10.13
C LEU A 21 3.42 10.53 10.05
N LYS A 22 2.16 10.97 10.05
CA LYS A 22 1.83 12.39 10.11
C LYS A 22 2.40 13.07 11.36
N TYR A 23 2.36 12.39 12.50
CA TYR A 23 2.93 12.90 13.74
C TYR A 23 4.45 13.03 13.66
N GLN A 24 5.16 12.01 13.15
CA GLN A 24 6.62 12.04 12.97
C GLN A 24 7.06 13.15 12.02
N VAL A 25 6.37 13.30 10.88
CA VAL A 25 6.63 14.40 9.94
C VAL A 25 6.37 15.75 10.61
N ARG A 26 5.28 15.91 11.36
CA ARG A 26 4.98 17.19 12.02
C ARG A 26 6.06 17.60 13.02
N ILE A 27 6.65 16.65 13.74
CA ILE A 27 7.73 16.93 14.69
C ILE A 27 9.02 17.32 13.95
N ASN A 28 9.38 16.58 12.91
CA ASN A 28 10.62 16.82 12.18
C ASN A 28 10.47 16.43 10.70
N PRO A 29 9.98 17.37 9.86
CA PRO A 29 9.73 17.09 8.45
C PRO A 29 11.00 16.68 7.73
N LYS A 30 12.11 17.40 7.96
CA LYS A 30 13.41 17.11 7.34
C LYS A 30 13.92 15.71 7.61
N LYS A 31 13.60 15.16 8.79
CA LYS A 31 14.02 13.81 9.19
C LYS A 31 13.09 12.73 8.65
N HIS A 32 11.78 12.99 8.62
CA HIS A 32 10.79 11.93 8.40
C HIS A 32 10.06 11.98 7.06
N ALA A 33 9.99 13.13 6.38
CA ALA A 33 9.18 13.30 5.18
C ALA A 33 9.55 12.32 4.06
N LEU A 34 10.86 12.14 3.79
CA LEU A 34 11.31 11.19 2.76
C LEU A 34 10.95 9.74 3.11
N GLN A 35 11.14 9.33 4.38
CA GLN A 35 10.80 7.99 4.82
C GLN A 35 9.29 7.77 4.76
N THR A 36 8.50 8.72 5.24
CA THR A 36 7.04 8.69 5.15
C THR A 36 6.56 8.63 3.70
N ALA A 37 7.19 9.37 2.78
CA ALA A 37 6.84 9.31 1.37
C ALA A 37 7.05 7.91 0.78
N LYS A 38 8.18 7.26 1.11
CA LYS A 38 8.45 5.87 0.71
C LYS A 38 7.45 4.88 1.30
N GLU A 39 7.08 5.05 2.55
CA GLU A 39 6.12 4.19 3.23
C GLU A 39 4.71 4.33 2.64
N VAL A 40 4.29 5.56 2.32
CA VAL A 40 3.03 5.83 1.60
C VAL A 40 3.06 5.23 0.19
N GLU A 41 4.17 5.36 -0.55
CA GLU A 41 4.35 4.68 -1.84
C GLU A 41 4.21 3.16 -1.70
N GLY A 42 4.79 2.57 -0.65
CA GLY A 42 4.69 1.13 -0.39
C GLY A 42 3.25 0.66 -0.10
N VAL A 43 2.50 1.43 0.69
CA VAL A 43 1.05 1.17 0.91
C VAL A 43 0.30 1.25 -0.41
N PHE A 44 0.59 2.24 -1.25
CA PHE A 44 -0.05 2.39 -2.55
C PHE A 44 0.29 1.23 -3.51
N ILE A 45 1.55 0.78 -3.55
CA ILE A 45 1.97 -0.41 -4.31
C ILE A 45 1.18 -1.64 -3.86
N GLN A 46 0.99 -1.82 -2.55
CA GLN A 46 0.17 -2.92 -2.04
C GLN A 46 -1.28 -2.84 -2.53
N VAL A 47 -1.89 -1.65 -2.52
CA VAL A 47 -3.25 -1.44 -3.03
C VAL A 47 -3.32 -1.70 -4.53
N LEU A 48 -2.34 -1.22 -5.31
CA LEU A 48 -2.25 -1.45 -6.74
C LEU A 48 -2.15 -2.95 -7.06
N LEU A 49 -1.24 -3.67 -6.41
CA LEU A 49 -1.04 -5.10 -6.65
C LEU A 49 -2.30 -5.91 -6.31
N LYS A 50 -2.93 -5.64 -5.16
CA LYS A 50 -4.21 -6.25 -4.78
C LYS A 50 -5.32 -5.95 -5.79
N SER A 51 -5.36 -4.72 -6.31
CA SER A 51 -6.34 -4.30 -7.32
C SER A 51 -6.11 -5.00 -8.65
N MET A 52 -4.85 -5.09 -9.10
CA MET A 52 -4.44 -5.84 -10.30
C MET A 52 -4.75 -7.33 -10.16
N ARG A 53 -4.53 -7.93 -8.98
CA ARG A 53 -4.90 -9.33 -8.72
C ARG A 53 -6.40 -9.52 -8.77
N SER A 54 -7.16 -8.61 -8.15
CA SER A 54 -8.62 -8.69 -8.09
C SER A 54 -9.29 -8.49 -9.44
N SER A 55 -8.60 -7.85 -10.41
CA SER A 55 -9.09 -7.68 -11.78
C SER A 55 -8.79 -8.88 -12.68
N LEU A 56 -7.85 -9.74 -12.33
CA LEU A 56 -7.74 -11.06 -12.96
C LEU A 56 -9.02 -11.84 -12.66
N LEU A 57 -9.60 -12.46 -13.68
CA LEU A 57 -10.85 -13.22 -13.56
C LEU A 57 -10.73 -14.20 -12.38
N LYS A 58 -11.57 -14.01 -11.36
CA LYS A 58 -11.61 -14.84 -10.13
C LYS A 58 -12.14 -16.26 -10.39
N ASP A 59 -12.50 -16.56 -11.62
CA ASP A 59 -13.31 -17.73 -12.00
C ASP A 59 -12.50 -18.97 -12.34
N ASN A 60 -11.41 -19.23 -11.62
CA ASN A 60 -10.92 -20.59 -11.58
C ASN A 60 -11.68 -21.32 -10.47
N LEU A 61 -12.52 -22.28 -10.85
CA LEU A 61 -13.18 -23.26 -9.96
C LEU A 61 -12.19 -23.96 -9.00
N LEU A 62 -10.88 -23.88 -9.29
CA LEU A 62 -9.79 -24.42 -8.50
C LEU A 62 -9.24 -23.47 -7.42
N ASP A 63 -9.68 -22.21 -7.38
CA ASP A 63 -9.22 -21.25 -6.37
C ASP A 63 -9.87 -21.55 -5.01
N ASN A 64 -9.17 -22.36 -4.23
CA ASN A 64 -9.59 -22.74 -2.88
C ASN A 64 -9.07 -21.74 -1.84
N ASN A 65 -9.59 -21.79 -0.62
CA ASN A 65 -9.17 -20.86 0.44
C ASN A 65 -7.68 -20.96 0.79
N GLN A 66 -7.04 -22.12 0.54
CA GLN A 66 -5.61 -22.29 0.79
C GLN A 66 -4.77 -21.60 -0.30
N SER A 67 -5.15 -21.73 -1.58
CA SER A 67 -4.46 -21.03 -2.69
C SER A 67 -4.54 -19.53 -2.52
N ARG A 68 -5.67 -19.00 -2.05
CA ARG A 68 -5.83 -17.58 -1.72
C ARG A 68 -4.87 -17.13 -0.64
N LEU A 69 -4.78 -17.86 0.47
CA LEU A 69 -3.84 -17.54 1.54
C LEU A 69 -2.38 -17.52 1.05
N TYR A 70 -1.98 -18.54 0.28
CA TYR A 70 -0.63 -18.58 -0.30
C TYR A 70 -0.38 -17.40 -1.27
N THR A 71 -1.38 -17.06 -2.07
CA THR A 71 -1.31 -15.92 -3.00
C THR A 71 -1.22 -14.60 -2.25
N ASP A 72 -1.98 -14.42 -1.17
CA ASP A 72 -1.93 -13.22 -0.34
C ASP A 72 -0.56 -13.04 0.31
N ILE A 73 0.05 -14.12 0.82
CA ILE A 73 1.41 -14.09 1.39
C ILE A 73 2.44 -13.75 0.30
N TYR A 74 2.29 -14.34 -0.89
CA TYR A 74 3.16 -14.06 -2.04
C TYR A 74 3.05 -12.60 -2.49
N ASP A 75 1.84 -12.08 -2.66
CA ASP A 75 1.58 -10.71 -3.08
C ASP A 75 2.08 -9.71 -2.01
N GLN A 76 2.03 -10.06 -0.72
CA GLN A 76 2.65 -9.26 0.35
C GLN A 76 4.17 -9.18 0.18
N GLN A 77 4.87 -10.30 -0.02
CA GLN A 77 6.32 -10.30 -0.22
C GLN A 77 6.70 -9.56 -1.50
N LEU A 78 5.96 -9.79 -2.59
CA LEU A 78 6.17 -9.08 -3.85
C LEU A 78 6.00 -7.57 -3.68
N SER A 79 4.97 -7.14 -2.95
CA SER A 79 4.75 -5.72 -2.65
C SER A 79 5.92 -5.10 -1.88
N GLN A 80 6.51 -5.83 -0.93
CA GLN A 80 7.67 -5.38 -0.17
C GLN A 80 8.91 -5.23 -1.06
N GLU A 81 9.17 -6.20 -1.94
CA GLU A 81 10.31 -6.12 -2.88
C GLU A 81 10.15 -4.96 -3.87
N ILE A 82 8.95 -4.75 -4.42
CA ILE A 82 8.68 -3.61 -5.31
C ILE A 82 8.81 -2.30 -4.53
N SER A 83 8.34 -2.23 -3.29
CA SER A 83 8.43 -1.02 -2.45
C SER A 83 9.86 -0.61 -2.13
N LYS A 84 10.80 -1.57 -2.00
CA LYS A 84 12.23 -1.25 -1.82
C LYS A 84 12.80 -0.46 -3.00
N LYS A 85 12.37 -0.78 -4.22
CA LYS A 85 12.75 -0.07 -5.44
C LYS A 85 11.92 1.20 -5.64
N GLY A 86 10.65 1.16 -5.25
CA GLY A 86 9.65 2.17 -5.58
C GLY A 86 9.19 2.09 -7.04
N ILE A 87 8.15 2.85 -7.36
CA ILE A 87 7.59 3.03 -8.71
C ILE A 87 7.73 4.48 -9.20
N GLY A 88 8.45 5.33 -8.47
CA GLY A 88 8.74 6.72 -8.84
C GLY A 88 7.75 7.74 -8.28
N LEU A 89 6.90 7.34 -7.33
CA LEU A 89 5.94 8.25 -6.68
C LEU A 89 6.50 8.92 -5.42
N THR A 90 7.59 8.41 -4.84
CA THR A 90 8.21 9.01 -3.63
C THR A 90 8.39 10.53 -3.77
N ASP A 91 8.92 11.05 -4.89
CA ASP A 91 9.18 12.48 -5.05
C ASP A 91 7.91 13.33 -5.10
N ILE A 92 6.85 12.79 -5.71
CA ILE A 92 5.55 13.48 -5.79
C ILE A 92 4.87 13.49 -4.43
N ILE A 93 4.91 12.36 -3.72
CA ILE A 93 4.37 12.23 -2.37
C ILE A 93 5.13 13.15 -1.41
N LEU A 94 6.46 13.19 -1.51
CA LEU A 94 7.30 14.07 -0.69
C LEU A 94 6.90 15.54 -0.87
N LYS A 95 6.73 16.01 -2.10
CA LYS A 95 6.25 17.38 -2.39
C LYS A 95 4.88 17.68 -1.79
N GLN A 96 4.02 16.67 -1.63
CA GLN A 96 2.71 16.85 -0.99
C GLN A 96 2.80 16.87 0.54
N ILE A 97 3.77 16.16 1.12
CA ILE A 97 4.01 16.16 2.57
C ILE A 97 4.65 17.47 3.03
N GLU A 98 5.52 18.06 2.20
CA GLU A 98 6.23 19.31 2.51
C GLU A 98 5.41 20.58 2.25
N LYS A 99 4.27 20.46 1.56
CA LYS A 99 3.37 21.56 1.25
C LYS A 99 2.44 21.88 2.41
#